data_AF-A0AAU7NNF3-F1
#
_entry.id   AF-A0AAU7NNF3-F1
#
_cell.length_a   1.000
_cell.length_b   1.000
_cell.length_c   1.000
_cell.angle_alpha   90.00
_cell.angle_beta   90.00
_cell.angle_gamma   90.00
#
_symmetry.space_group_name_H-M   'P 1'
#
loop_
_entity.id
_entity.type
_entity.pdbx_description
1 polymer ?
#
loop_
_entity_poly.entity_id
_entity_poly.type
_entity_poly.pdbx_seq_one_letter_code
_entity_poly.pdbx_strand_id
1 'polypeptide(L)'
;MSNELVQMETQVNFKPAELSLTNKDEIIAKAVAIRDKFKKDNLISTPETLAGDKEVLKDLKGKRKELDNARLEVQREYKKPLNAFEADIKEALGIIDEAVLPIDRAVKDEEARQKEERHQAILVVATEIFEQYDVSIDELEFNEKWLNKTYQKSKREQEIIEQAMALRAKQDELATNAAEVEKLALGRNLDPEPFIQQLYNNISLANVMENIDEANKQAKARKDRDERLRIAREVQERAQREAKTTTVGDKRIDNETGEVIEEFKTFRFKAKLSVKQAKSLKLFFNDHEIDFEVEGV
;
A
#
# COMPACT_ATOMS: atom_id res chain seq x y z
N MET A 1 11.47 39.70 18.24
CA MET A 1 12.84 40.26 18.30
C MET A 1 13.35 40.33 16.88
N SER A 2 13.84 41.49 16.44
CA SER A 2 14.38 41.66 15.09
C SER A 2 15.77 41.04 15.03
N ASN A 3 15.99 40.12 14.08
CA ASN A 3 17.34 39.62 13.78
C ASN A 3 18.08 40.69 12.98
N GLU A 4 18.73 41.62 13.68
CA GLU A 4 19.63 42.58 13.06
C GLU A 4 20.98 41.90 12.76
N LEU A 5 21.33 41.83 11.47
CA LEU A 5 22.66 41.45 11.01
C LEU A 5 23.60 42.63 11.25
N VAL A 6 24.69 42.41 11.98
CA VAL A 6 25.77 43.40 12.11
C VAL A 6 26.41 43.58 10.73
N GLN A 7 26.43 44.81 10.22
CA GLN A 7 27.14 45.14 8.97
C GLN A 7 28.64 44.94 9.17
N MET A 8 29.21 43.97 8.45
CA MET A 8 30.64 43.69 8.46
C MET A 8 31.26 44.24 7.17
N GLU A 9 31.84 45.45 7.23
CA GLU A 9 32.61 46.01 6.11
C GLU A 9 34.03 45.43 6.14
N THR A 10 34.31 44.48 5.25
CA THR A 10 35.67 43.93 5.09
C THR A 10 36.57 44.94 4.38
N GLN A 11 37.42 45.66 5.13
CA GLN A 11 38.53 46.43 4.55
C GLN A 11 39.75 45.54 4.37
N VAL A 12 39.89 44.93 3.18
CA VAL A 12 41.10 44.18 2.81
C VAL A 12 42.07 45.13 2.10
N ASN A 13 43.15 45.53 2.78
CA ASN A 13 44.21 46.34 2.19
C ASN A 13 45.32 45.42 1.66
N PHE A 14 45.25 45.08 0.36
CA PHE A 14 46.25 44.26 -0.31
C PHE A 14 47.14 45.13 -1.21
N LYS A 15 48.39 45.38 -0.77
CA LYS A 15 49.47 45.86 -1.65
C LYS A 15 50.29 44.65 -2.11
N PRO A 16 50.38 44.35 -3.41
CA PRO A 16 51.33 43.35 -3.92
C PRO A 16 52.74 43.79 -3.51
N ALA A 17 53.52 42.92 -2.84
CA ALA A 17 54.91 43.28 -2.55
C ALA A 17 55.67 43.40 -3.88
N GLU A 18 56.20 44.57 -4.18
CA GLU A 18 57.08 44.80 -5.33
C GLU A 18 58.39 44.04 -5.13
N LEU A 19 58.50 42.85 -5.73
CA LEU A 19 59.73 42.08 -5.81
C LEU A 19 60.61 42.67 -6.92
N SER A 20 61.48 43.62 -6.57
CA SER A 20 62.51 44.13 -7.48
C SER A 20 63.88 43.55 -7.11
N LEU A 21 64.51 42.85 -8.05
CA LEU A 21 65.94 42.55 -7.99
C LEU A 21 66.68 43.81 -8.45
N THR A 22 67.21 44.59 -7.51
CA THR A 22 67.89 45.88 -7.76
C THR A 22 69.08 45.73 -8.72
N ASN A 23 69.73 44.56 -8.74
CA ASN A 23 70.90 44.26 -9.59
C ASN A 23 70.64 43.10 -10.56
N LYS A 24 69.40 42.94 -11.05
CA LYS A 24 68.99 41.86 -11.96
C LYS A 24 69.94 41.74 -13.16
N ASP A 25 70.24 42.85 -13.83
CA ASP A 25 71.06 42.85 -15.05
C ASP A 25 72.52 42.51 -14.76
N GLU A 26 73.06 42.93 -13.61
CA GLU A 26 74.42 42.55 -13.19
C GLU A 26 74.53 41.07 -12.83
N ILE A 27 73.50 40.51 -12.17
CA ILE A 27 73.47 39.09 -11.81
C ILE A 27 73.39 38.23 -13.08
N ILE A 28 72.55 38.62 -14.04
CA ILE A 28 72.44 37.95 -15.34
C ILE A 28 73.77 38.07 -16.11
N ALA A 29 74.38 39.26 -16.16
CA ALA A 29 75.66 39.47 -16.83
C ALA A 29 76.79 38.63 -16.22
N LYS A 30 76.87 38.56 -14.88
CA LYS A 30 77.85 37.70 -14.18
C LYS A 30 77.60 36.21 -14.43
N ALA A 31 76.34 35.77 -14.42
CA ALA A 31 75.98 34.38 -14.72
C ALA A 31 76.31 34.00 -16.17
N VAL A 32 76.09 34.91 -17.12
CA VAL A 32 76.46 34.78 -18.54
C VAL A 32 77.98 34.73 -18.71
N ALA A 33 78.73 35.62 -18.05
CA ALA A 33 80.19 35.61 -18.09
C ALA A 33 80.79 34.32 -17.51
N ILE A 34 80.23 33.82 -16.40
CA ILE A 34 80.61 32.53 -15.82
C ILE A 34 80.29 31.39 -16.80
N ARG A 35 79.09 31.37 -17.38
CA ARG A 35 78.71 30.39 -18.41
C ARG A 35 79.72 30.41 -19.56
N ASP A 36 79.99 31.56 -20.16
CA ASP A 36 80.83 31.68 -21.36
C ASP A 36 82.31 31.39 -21.09
N LYS A 37 82.79 31.66 -19.88
CA LYS A 37 84.16 31.29 -19.45
C LYS A 37 84.36 29.76 -19.40
N PHE A 38 83.31 29.00 -19.06
CA PHE A 38 83.38 27.55 -18.87
C PHE A 38 82.63 26.75 -19.94
N LYS A 39 81.91 27.41 -20.85
CA LYS A 39 81.27 26.84 -22.03
C LYS A 39 82.28 26.84 -23.19
N LYS A 40 83.26 25.93 -23.14
CA LYS A 40 84.07 25.57 -24.30
C LYS A 40 83.52 24.28 -24.88
N ASP A 41 83.14 24.29 -26.16
CA ASP A 41 82.90 23.07 -26.92
C ASP A 41 84.21 22.24 -26.88
N ASN A 42 84.21 21.11 -26.16
CA ASN A 42 85.36 20.28 -25.75
C ASN A 42 86.14 20.69 -24.47
N LEU A 43 85.50 20.74 -23.31
CA LEU A 43 86.20 20.64 -22.03
C LEU A 43 86.76 19.22 -21.83
N ILE A 44 88.07 19.02 -22.01
CA ILE A 44 88.75 17.75 -21.72
C ILE A 44 89.52 17.93 -20.40
N SER A 45 89.00 17.37 -19.29
CA SER A 45 89.75 17.27 -18.04
C SER A 45 90.81 16.17 -18.17
N THR A 46 92.09 16.54 -18.08
CA THR A 46 93.20 15.58 -18.01
C THR A 46 93.51 15.24 -16.54
N PRO A 47 94.27 14.17 -16.23
CA PRO A 47 94.59 13.81 -14.84
C PRO A 47 95.24 14.95 -14.04
N GLU A 48 95.99 15.82 -14.70
CA GLU A 48 96.68 16.98 -14.12
C GLU A 48 95.73 18.16 -13.83
N THR A 49 94.66 18.35 -14.61
CA THR A 49 93.68 19.44 -14.41
C THR A 49 92.45 19.03 -13.59
N LEU A 50 92.22 17.72 -13.43
CA LEU A 50 91.05 17.14 -12.76
C LEU A 50 90.83 17.66 -11.33
N ALA A 51 91.90 17.92 -10.58
CA ALA A 51 91.79 18.45 -9.22
C ALA A 51 91.20 19.87 -9.21
N GLY A 52 91.73 20.76 -10.07
CA GLY A 52 91.22 22.13 -10.22
C GLY A 52 89.81 22.17 -10.82
N ASP A 53 89.52 21.32 -11.80
CA ASP A 53 88.19 21.24 -12.42
C ASP A 53 87.10 20.79 -11.42
N LYS A 54 87.45 19.88 -10.50
CA LYS A 54 86.56 19.47 -9.40
C LYS A 54 86.29 20.61 -8.41
N GLU A 55 87.30 21.43 -8.09
CA GLU A 55 87.13 22.60 -7.22
C GLU A 55 86.24 23.66 -7.87
N VAL A 56 86.45 23.97 -9.15
CA VAL A 56 85.61 24.91 -9.91
C VAL A 56 84.16 24.39 -10.01
N LEU A 57 83.95 23.11 -10.27
CA LEU A 57 82.60 22.52 -10.29
C LEU A 57 81.92 22.62 -8.92
N LYS A 58 82.66 22.40 -7.83
CA LYS A 58 82.15 22.54 -6.46
C LYS A 58 81.76 23.99 -6.17
N ASP A 59 82.58 24.96 -6.57
CA ASP A 59 82.29 26.39 -6.41
C ASP A 59 81.05 26.83 -7.22
N LEU A 60 80.94 26.42 -8.48
CA LEU A 60 79.78 26.72 -9.34
C LEU A 60 78.48 26.09 -8.80
N LYS A 61 78.55 24.83 -8.34
CA LYS A 61 77.39 24.18 -7.68
C LYS A 61 77.03 24.87 -6.37
N GLY A 62 78.02 25.34 -5.61
CA GLY A 62 77.83 26.15 -4.40
C GLY A 62 77.08 27.45 -4.69
N LYS A 63 77.58 28.26 -5.63
CA LYS A 63 76.97 29.53 -6.04
C LYS A 63 75.56 29.37 -6.61
N ARG A 64 75.30 28.31 -7.38
CA ARG A 64 73.95 27.98 -7.85
C ARG A 64 73.01 27.69 -6.67
N LYS A 65 73.46 26.89 -5.70
CA LYS A 65 72.67 26.52 -4.53
C LYS A 65 72.38 27.74 -3.64
N GLU A 66 73.34 28.64 -3.48
CA GLU A 66 73.18 29.88 -2.72
C GLU A 66 72.11 30.80 -3.34
N LEU A 67 72.14 30.96 -4.67
CA LEU A 67 71.13 31.73 -5.40
C LEU A 67 69.72 31.11 -5.30
N ASP A 68 69.62 29.78 -5.38
CA ASP A 68 68.34 29.08 -5.25
C ASP A 68 67.81 29.10 -3.80
N ASN A 69 68.70 29.00 -2.80
CA ASN A 69 68.33 29.17 -1.40
C ASN A 69 67.81 30.59 -1.12
N ALA A 70 68.44 31.62 -1.67
CA ALA A 70 67.96 33.00 -1.56
C ALA A 70 66.57 33.16 -2.19
N ARG A 71 66.32 32.55 -3.36
CA ARG A 71 64.98 32.51 -3.99
C ARG A 71 63.95 31.84 -3.08
N LEU A 72 64.29 30.68 -2.51
CA LEU A 72 63.38 29.91 -1.64
C LEU A 72 63.09 30.64 -0.32
N GLU A 73 64.09 31.33 0.25
CA GLU A 73 63.93 32.13 1.45
C GLU A 73 63.01 33.33 1.22
N VAL A 74 63.20 34.07 0.12
CA VAL A 74 62.28 35.13 -0.30
C VAL A 74 60.86 34.59 -0.53
N GLN A 75 60.72 33.43 -1.17
CA GLN A 75 59.42 32.78 -1.36
C GLN A 75 58.76 32.41 -0.02
N ARG A 76 59.54 31.91 0.95
CA ARG A 76 59.05 31.55 2.28
C ARG A 76 58.60 32.78 3.05
N GLU A 77 59.39 33.85 3.07
CA GLU A 77 59.02 35.11 3.71
C GLU A 77 57.79 35.74 3.06
N TYR A 78 57.62 35.62 1.75
CA TYR A 78 56.43 36.10 1.04
C TYR A 78 55.18 35.24 1.32
N LYS A 79 55.33 33.93 1.48
CA LYS A 79 54.21 33.04 1.83
C LYS A 79 53.74 33.19 3.27
N LYS A 80 54.58 33.68 4.19
CA LYS A 80 54.18 33.92 5.60
C LYS A 80 52.97 34.87 5.73
N PRO A 81 52.95 36.08 5.15
CA PRO A 81 51.79 36.97 5.25
C PRO A 81 50.56 36.41 4.54
N LEU A 82 50.74 35.66 3.44
CA LEU A 82 49.63 34.96 2.77
C LEU A 82 49.00 33.90 3.68
N ASN A 83 49.83 33.03 4.28
CA ASN A 83 49.36 31.98 5.18
C ASN A 83 48.72 32.56 6.44
N ALA A 84 49.24 33.67 6.97
CA ALA A 84 48.65 34.37 8.11
C ALA A 84 47.27 34.94 7.76
N PHE A 85 47.15 35.63 6.62
CA PHE A 85 45.86 36.11 6.12
C PHE A 85 44.85 34.97 5.90
N GLU A 86 45.26 33.87 5.27
CA GLU A 86 44.40 32.69 5.09
C GLU A 86 43.94 32.09 6.42
N ALA A 87 44.83 32.07 7.43
CA ALA A 87 44.50 31.61 8.77
C ALA A 87 43.49 32.54 9.45
N ASP A 88 43.71 33.86 9.41
CA ASP A 88 42.82 34.87 9.99
C ASP A 88 41.42 34.83 9.35
N ILE A 89 41.34 34.67 8.03
CA ILE A 89 40.07 34.51 7.33
C ILE A 89 39.39 33.20 7.70
N LYS A 90 40.14 32.10 7.84
CA LYS A 90 39.57 30.81 8.22
C LYS A 90 39.05 30.81 9.66
N GLU A 91 39.73 31.51 10.57
CA GLU A 91 39.25 31.73 11.93
C GLU A 91 37.97 32.56 11.94
N ALA A 92 37.93 33.67 11.18
CA ALA A 92 36.73 34.49 11.04
C ALA A 92 35.53 33.69 10.46
N LEU A 93 35.77 32.84 9.45
CA LEU A 93 34.75 31.93 8.91
C LEU A 93 34.26 30.93 9.96
N GLY A 94 35.17 30.35 10.75
CA GLY A 94 34.81 29.44 11.83
C GLY A 94 33.89 30.08 12.87
N ILE A 95 34.17 31.33 13.26
CA ILE A 95 33.32 32.09 14.19
C ILE A 95 31.92 32.34 13.60
N ILE A 96 31.84 32.64 12.30
CA ILE A 96 30.55 32.79 11.60
C ILE A 96 29.79 31.46 11.60
N ASP A 97 30.46 30.35 11.30
CA ASP A 97 29.85 29.01 11.28
C ASP A 97 29.32 28.61 12.66
N GLU A 98 30.04 28.94 13.75
CA GLU A 98 29.57 28.72 15.13
C GLU A 98 28.26 29.47 15.45
N ALA A 99 28.03 30.63 14.83
CA ALA A 99 26.77 31.36 14.95
C ALA A 99 25.68 30.82 14.01
N VAL A 100 26.04 30.38 12.79
CA VAL A 100 25.10 29.86 11.79
C VAL A 100 24.48 28.53 12.23
N LEU A 101 25.29 27.60 12.75
CA LEU A 101 24.84 26.25 13.11
C LEU A 101 23.65 26.22 14.09
N PRO A 102 23.66 26.91 15.24
CA PRO A 102 22.53 26.89 16.16
C PRO A 102 21.29 27.60 15.57
N ILE A 103 21.47 28.64 14.76
CA ILE A 103 20.36 29.34 14.10
C ILE A 103 19.69 28.44 13.05
N ASP A 104 20.47 27.80 12.19
CA ASP A 104 19.96 26.85 11.18
C ASP A 104 19.19 25.72 11.85
N ARG A 105 19.74 25.17 12.94
CA ARG A 105 19.06 24.14 13.74
C ARG A 105 17.75 24.66 14.33
N ALA A 106 17.77 25.81 14.99
CA ALA A 106 16.57 26.39 15.60
C ALA A 106 15.48 26.70 14.57
N VAL A 107 15.86 27.17 13.38
CA VAL A 107 14.92 27.40 12.27
C VAL A 107 14.30 26.08 11.81
N LYS A 108 15.10 25.04 11.57
CA LYS A 108 14.60 23.72 11.15
C LYS A 108 13.70 23.09 12.20
N ASP A 109 14.08 23.16 13.47
CA ASP A 109 13.31 22.60 14.58
C ASP A 109 11.96 23.33 14.72
N GLU A 110 11.95 24.66 14.59
CA GLU A 110 10.71 25.46 14.62
C GLU A 110 9.82 25.22 13.40
N GLU A 111 10.40 25.08 12.20
CA GLU A 111 9.64 24.71 10.99
C GLU A 111 9.01 23.32 11.11
N ALA A 112 9.74 22.35 11.67
CA ALA A 112 9.23 21.01 11.95
C ALA A 112 8.11 21.06 13.00
N ARG A 113 8.30 21.82 14.08
CA ARG A 113 7.28 22.02 15.13
C ARG A 113 6.01 22.63 14.55
N GLN A 114 6.11 23.68 13.74
CA GLN A 114 4.95 24.31 13.08
C GLN A 114 4.25 23.37 12.09
N LYS A 115 5.00 22.49 11.43
CA LYS A 115 4.44 21.48 10.52
C LYS A 115 3.65 20.44 11.30
N GLU A 116 4.18 19.97 12.43
CA GLU A 116 3.50 19.02 13.31
C GLU A 116 2.26 19.63 13.97
N GLU A 117 2.35 20.86 14.49
CA GLU A 117 1.17 21.57 15.04
C GLU A 117 0.06 21.72 14.00
N ARG A 118 0.42 22.01 12.75
CA ARG A 118 -0.54 22.08 11.65
C ARG A 118 -1.13 20.70 11.35
N HIS A 119 -0.31 19.65 11.35
CA HIS A 119 -0.78 18.29 11.15
C HIS A 119 -1.84 17.92 12.20
N GLN A 120 -1.54 18.12 13.48
CA GLN A 120 -2.46 17.87 14.59
C GLN A 120 -3.75 18.70 14.46
N ALA A 121 -3.63 20.00 14.17
CA ALA A 121 -4.80 20.87 13.98
C ALA A 121 -5.68 20.43 12.80
N ILE A 122 -5.09 19.90 11.72
CA ILE A 122 -5.84 19.34 10.60
C ILE A 122 -6.57 18.08 11.02
N LEU A 123 -5.91 17.18 11.76
CA LEU A 123 -6.54 15.94 12.22
C LEU A 123 -7.72 16.19 13.15
N VAL A 124 -7.63 17.20 14.03
CA VAL A 124 -8.77 17.60 14.89
C VAL A 124 -9.97 18.01 14.03
N VAL A 125 -9.76 18.94 13.09
CA VAL A 125 -10.84 19.40 12.19
C VAL A 125 -11.36 18.27 11.32
N ALA A 126 -10.48 17.41 10.81
CA ALA A 126 -10.89 16.26 10.01
C ALA A 126 -11.71 15.26 10.81
N THR A 127 -11.36 15.04 12.09
CA THR A 127 -12.12 14.17 13.00
C THR A 127 -13.52 14.73 13.21
N GLU A 128 -13.65 16.03 13.50
CA GLU A 128 -14.96 16.69 13.66
C GLU A 128 -15.82 16.57 12.38
N ILE A 129 -15.22 16.77 11.20
CA ILE A 129 -15.91 16.60 9.93
C ILE A 129 -16.36 15.15 9.74
N PHE A 130 -15.46 14.19 9.94
CA PHE A 130 -15.76 12.77 9.73
C PHE A 130 -16.84 12.26 10.71
N GLU A 131 -16.80 12.69 11.96
CA GLU A 131 -17.86 12.43 12.94
C GLU A 131 -19.21 13.00 12.51
N GLN A 132 -19.24 14.21 11.93
CA GLN A 132 -20.48 14.80 11.41
C GLN A 132 -21.10 13.97 10.28
N TYR A 133 -20.28 13.26 9.50
CA TYR A 133 -20.71 12.36 8.42
C TYR A 133 -20.84 10.89 8.87
N ASP A 134 -20.66 10.58 10.16
CA ASP A 134 -20.75 9.21 10.70
C ASP A 134 -19.81 8.22 9.98
N VAL A 135 -18.59 8.68 9.65
CA VAL A 135 -17.53 7.90 8.98
C VAL A 135 -16.25 7.88 9.81
N SER A 136 -15.43 6.83 9.65
CA SER A 136 -14.19 6.69 10.43
C SER A 136 -13.06 7.56 9.87
N ILE A 137 -12.37 8.30 10.75
CA ILE A 137 -11.19 9.10 10.41
C ILE A 137 -10.03 8.26 9.84
N ASP A 138 -9.99 6.96 10.13
CA ASP A 138 -8.98 6.04 9.61
C ASP A 138 -9.04 5.89 8.09
N GLU A 139 -10.18 6.22 7.47
CA GLU A 139 -10.37 6.21 6.01
C GLU A 139 -9.95 7.54 5.35
N LEU A 140 -9.48 8.53 6.11
CA LEU A 140 -8.99 9.79 5.57
C LEU A 140 -7.71 9.60 4.75
N GLU A 141 -7.75 10.00 3.48
CA GLU A 141 -6.56 10.11 2.65
C GLU A 141 -5.89 11.47 2.88
N PHE A 142 -4.90 11.49 3.78
CA PHE A 142 -4.19 12.72 4.14
C PHE A 142 -3.30 13.23 3.00
N ASN A 143 -3.44 14.50 2.64
CA ASN A 143 -2.62 15.13 1.60
C ASN A 143 -1.53 16.03 2.21
N GLU A 144 -0.26 15.70 1.96
CA GLU A 144 0.88 16.46 2.50
C GLU A 144 0.86 17.96 2.14
N LYS A 145 0.24 18.34 1.01
CA LYS A 145 0.11 19.76 0.62
C LYS A 145 -0.66 20.58 1.63
N TRP A 146 -1.53 19.95 2.42
CA TRP A 146 -2.25 20.61 3.51
C TRP A 146 -1.31 21.16 4.58
N LEU A 147 -0.11 20.59 4.72
CA LEU A 147 0.91 21.06 5.64
C LEU A 147 1.63 22.32 5.15
N ASN A 148 1.39 22.79 3.92
CA ASN A 148 2.02 24.01 3.40
C ASN A 148 1.38 25.28 3.99
N LYS A 149 2.22 26.27 4.36
CA LYS A 149 1.76 27.55 4.95
C LYS A 149 0.81 28.32 4.03
N THR A 150 1.03 28.21 2.73
CA THR A 150 0.26 28.92 1.69
C THR A 150 -1.01 28.18 1.26
N TYR A 151 -1.23 26.95 1.74
CA TYR A 151 -2.44 26.20 1.39
C TYR A 151 -3.66 26.81 2.07
N GLN A 152 -4.69 27.14 1.29
CA GLN A 152 -5.90 27.75 1.81
C GLN A 152 -6.64 26.80 2.75
N LYS A 153 -6.96 27.27 3.96
CA LYS A 153 -7.70 26.51 4.99
C LYS A 153 -9.06 26.03 4.45
N SER A 154 -9.83 26.92 3.82
CA SER A 154 -11.15 26.59 3.26
C SER A 154 -11.08 25.48 2.22
N LYS A 155 -10.08 25.53 1.33
CA LYS A 155 -9.88 24.51 0.30
C LYS A 155 -9.56 23.14 0.93
N ARG A 156 -8.71 23.13 1.95
CA ARG A 156 -8.40 21.91 2.71
C ARG A 156 -9.66 21.31 3.34
N GLU A 157 -10.44 22.12 4.05
CA GLU A 157 -11.66 21.66 4.71
C GLU A 157 -12.67 21.14 3.68
N GLN A 158 -12.79 21.79 2.53
CA GLN A 158 -13.64 21.31 1.44
C GLN A 158 -13.18 19.93 0.91
N GLU A 159 -11.88 19.72 0.69
CA GLU A 159 -11.35 18.42 0.26
C GLU A 159 -11.63 17.31 1.30
N ILE A 160 -11.51 17.63 2.58
CA ILE A 160 -11.82 16.69 3.68
C ILE A 160 -13.32 16.38 3.71
N ILE A 161 -14.17 17.39 3.54
CA ILE A 161 -15.63 17.21 3.46
C ILE A 161 -16.01 16.35 2.25
N GLU A 162 -15.41 16.58 1.08
CA GLU A 162 -15.65 15.80 -0.12
C GLU A 162 -15.31 14.31 0.09
N GLN A 163 -14.20 14.01 0.78
CA GLN A 163 -13.87 12.64 1.16
C GLN A 163 -14.90 12.04 2.13
N ALA A 164 -15.25 12.75 3.20
CA ALA A 164 -16.24 12.27 4.17
C ALA A 164 -17.62 12.02 3.53
N MET A 165 -18.07 12.91 2.65
CA MET A 165 -19.30 12.75 1.86
C MET A 165 -19.26 11.53 0.95
N ALA A 166 -18.15 11.29 0.26
CA ALA A 166 -17.99 10.14 -0.62
C ALA A 166 -18.02 8.81 0.17
N LEU A 167 -17.35 8.77 1.32
CA LEU A 167 -17.38 7.62 2.22
C LEU A 167 -18.79 7.36 2.74
N ARG A 168 -19.49 8.41 3.18
CA ARG A 168 -20.85 8.27 3.67
C ARG A 168 -21.81 7.77 2.57
N ALA A 169 -21.71 8.34 1.37
CA ALA A 169 -22.51 7.91 0.23
C ALA A 169 -22.29 6.42 -0.11
N LYS A 170 -21.05 5.95 -0.03
CA LYS A 170 -20.71 4.53 -0.23
C LYS A 170 -21.32 3.62 0.85
N GLN A 171 -21.29 4.05 2.11
CA GLN A 171 -21.94 3.29 3.21
C GLN A 171 -23.46 3.25 3.05
N ASP A 172 -24.09 4.36 2.69
CA ASP A 172 -25.54 4.44 2.45
C ASP A 172 -25.96 3.58 1.23
N GLU A 173 -25.16 3.57 0.17
CA GLU A 173 -25.36 2.69 -0.99
C GLU A 173 -25.26 1.22 -0.56
N LEU A 174 -24.24 0.86 0.22
CA LEU A 174 -24.05 -0.51 0.72
C LEU A 174 -25.22 -0.96 1.61
N ALA A 175 -25.72 -0.08 2.49
CA ALA A 175 -26.87 -0.36 3.33
C ALA A 175 -28.15 -0.55 2.50
N THR A 176 -28.34 0.28 1.47
CA THR A 176 -29.47 0.15 0.53
C THR A 176 -29.40 -1.18 -0.22
N ASN A 177 -28.23 -1.50 -0.78
CA ASN A 177 -27.97 -2.76 -1.49
C ASN A 177 -28.17 -3.97 -0.58
N ALA A 178 -27.73 -3.91 0.67
CA ALA A 178 -27.93 -4.97 1.65
C ALA A 178 -29.41 -5.21 1.96
N ALA A 179 -30.20 -4.14 2.12
CA ALA A 179 -31.65 -4.24 2.32
C ALA A 179 -32.37 -4.85 1.10
N GLU A 180 -31.93 -4.52 -0.11
CA GLU A 180 -32.46 -5.14 -1.35
C GLU A 180 -32.13 -6.64 -1.43
N VAL A 181 -30.88 -7.00 -1.14
CA VAL A 181 -30.41 -8.39 -1.06
C VAL A 181 -31.17 -9.18 -0.01
N GLU A 182 -31.37 -8.61 1.18
CA GLU A 182 -32.12 -9.23 2.27
C GLU A 182 -33.56 -9.54 1.84
N LYS A 183 -34.27 -8.53 1.31
CA LYS A 183 -35.63 -8.68 0.81
C LYS A 183 -35.73 -9.74 -0.28
N LEU A 184 -34.79 -9.77 -1.21
CA LEU A 184 -34.77 -10.74 -2.31
C LEU A 184 -34.53 -12.16 -1.79
N ALA A 185 -33.51 -12.37 -0.95
CA ALA A 185 -33.15 -13.68 -0.40
C ALA A 185 -34.28 -14.26 0.47
N LEU A 186 -34.85 -13.46 1.38
CA LEU A 186 -36.01 -13.86 2.19
C LEU A 186 -37.22 -14.21 1.33
N GLY A 187 -37.49 -13.43 0.27
CA GLY A 187 -38.53 -13.73 -0.71
C GLY A 187 -38.35 -15.07 -1.43
N ARG A 188 -37.15 -15.66 -1.39
CA ARG A 188 -36.83 -16.97 -1.95
C ARG A 188 -36.63 -18.06 -0.90
N ASN A 189 -36.90 -17.77 0.38
CA ASN A 189 -36.62 -18.66 1.51
C ASN A 189 -35.14 -19.08 1.60
N LEU A 190 -34.24 -18.15 1.30
CA LEU A 190 -32.80 -18.31 1.47
C LEU A 190 -32.32 -17.44 2.64
N ASP A 191 -31.24 -17.87 3.29
CA ASP A 191 -30.55 -17.07 4.30
C ASP A 191 -29.88 -15.86 3.61
N PRO A 192 -30.20 -14.62 4.00
CA PRO A 192 -29.63 -13.42 3.38
C PRO A 192 -28.15 -13.19 3.73
N GLU A 193 -27.68 -13.66 4.88
CA GLU A 193 -26.35 -13.31 5.42
C GLU A 193 -25.20 -13.62 4.45
N PRO A 194 -25.11 -14.81 3.81
CA PRO A 194 -24.03 -15.10 2.87
C PRO A 194 -23.99 -14.18 1.65
N PHE A 195 -25.14 -13.65 1.23
CA PHE A 195 -25.25 -12.74 0.08
C PHE A 195 -24.92 -11.30 0.46
N ILE A 196 -25.30 -10.87 1.68
CA ILE A 196 -24.88 -9.58 2.23
C ILE A 196 -23.34 -9.53 2.38
N GLN A 197 -22.72 -10.63 2.83
CA GLN A 197 -21.26 -10.75 2.89
C GLN A 197 -20.59 -10.60 1.51
N GLN A 198 -21.25 -10.97 0.42
CA GLN A 198 -20.71 -10.73 -0.92
C GLN A 198 -20.60 -9.25 -1.25
N LEU A 199 -21.58 -8.43 -0.83
CA LEU A 199 -21.52 -6.98 -1.01
C LEU A 199 -20.35 -6.36 -0.23
N TYR A 200 -20.13 -6.78 1.02
CA TYR A 200 -18.98 -6.33 1.82
C TYR A 200 -17.63 -6.73 1.20
N ASN A 201 -17.59 -7.84 0.45
CA ASN A 201 -16.44 -8.26 -0.35
C ASN A 201 -16.33 -7.56 -1.72
N ASN A 202 -17.06 -6.45 -1.92
CA ASN A 202 -17.08 -5.66 -3.16
C ASN A 202 -17.61 -6.42 -4.40
N ILE A 203 -18.47 -7.43 -4.21
CA ILE A 203 -19.20 -8.04 -5.32
C ILE A 203 -20.36 -7.11 -5.70
N SER A 204 -20.55 -6.86 -6.99
CA SER A 204 -21.61 -5.98 -7.48
C SER A 204 -22.99 -6.52 -7.11
N LEU A 205 -23.93 -5.62 -6.83
CA LEU A 205 -25.32 -5.97 -6.53
C LEU A 205 -25.92 -6.90 -7.60
N ALA A 206 -25.64 -6.64 -8.89
CA ALA A 206 -26.12 -7.47 -9.99
C ALA A 206 -25.66 -8.93 -9.88
N ASN A 207 -24.38 -9.15 -9.57
CA ASN A 207 -23.83 -10.50 -9.39
C ASN A 207 -24.37 -11.17 -8.13
N VAL A 208 -24.60 -10.41 -7.05
CA VAL A 208 -25.23 -10.94 -5.82
C VAL A 208 -26.67 -11.36 -6.09
N MET A 209 -27.45 -10.57 -6.83
CA MET A 209 -28.80 -10.94 -7.23
C MET A 209 -28.82 -12.21 -8.09
N GLU A 210 -27.89 -12.35 -9.04
CA GLU A 210 -27.74 -13.56 -9.86
C GLU A 210 -27.42 -14.78 -8.98
N ASN A 211 -26.50 -14.65 -8.02
CA ASN A 211 -26.18 -15.72 -7.07
C ASN A 211 -27.40 -16.16 -6.24
N ILE A 212 -28.26 -15.22 -5.83
CA ILE A 212 -29.52 -15.53 -5.13
C ILE A 212 -30.46 -16.33 -6.03
N ASP A 213 -30.61 -15.92 -7.30
CA ASP A 213 -31.46 -16.62 -8.27
C ASP A 213 -30.96 -18.04 -8.56
N GLU A 214 -29.64 -18.21 -8.71
CA GLU A 214 -29.02 -19.52 -8.86
C GLU A 214 -29.22 -20.41 -7.61
N ALA A 215 -28.97 -19.87 -6.43
CA ALA A 215 -29.17 -20.58 -5.17
C ALA A 215 -30.63 -21.03 -5.01
N ASN A 216 -31.59 -20.17 -5.36
CA ASN A 216 -33.00 -20.49 -5.32
C ASN A 216 -33.36 -21.60 -6.32
N LYS A 217 -32.82 -21.54 -7.55
CA LYS A 217 -33.01 -22.58 -8.56
C LYS A 217 -32.46 -23.92 -8.10
N GLN A 218 -31.26 -23.92 -7.51
CA GLN A 218 -30.64 -25.13 -6.96
C GLN A 218 -31.43 -25.68 -5.78
N ALA A 219 -31.92 -24.82 -4.87
CA ALA A 219 -32.72 -25.23 -3.72
C ALA A 219 -34.04 -25.89 -4.15
N LYS A 220 -34.73 -25.31 -5.16
CA LYS A 220 -35.94 -25.90 -5.74
C LYS A 220 -35.65 -27.25 -6.42
N ALA A 221 -34.60 -27.32 -7.23
CA ALA A 221 -34.21 -28.56 -7.90
C ALA A 221 -33.85 -29.68 -6.90
N ARG A 222 -33.22 -29.35 -5.77
CA ARG A 222 -32.96 -30.30 -4.67
C ARG A 222 -34.26 -30.79 -4.04
N LYS A 223 -35.17 -29.90 -3.67
CA LYS A 223 -36.49 -30.28 -3.12
C LYS A 223 -37.28 -31.19 -4.07
N ASP A 224 -37.33 -30.84 -5.36
CA ASP A 224 -38.03 -31.65 -6.36
C ASP A 224 -37.37 -33.03 -6.54
N ARG A 225 -36.03 -33.10 -6.49
CA ARG A 225 -35.29 -34.36 -6.56
C ARG A 225 -35.55 -35.22 -5.33
N ASP A 226 -35.52 -34.64 -4.14
CA ASP A 226 -35.75 -35.34 -2.88
C ASP A 226 -37.19 -35.87 -2.80
N GLU A 227 -38.17 -35.07 -3.25
CA GLU A 227 -39.57 -35.49 -3.36
C GLU A 227 -39.74 -36.66 -4.33
N ARG A 228 -39.13 -36.58 -5.53
CA ARG A 228 -39.16 -37.68 -6.51
C ARG A 228 -38.53 -38.95 -5.96
N LEU A 229 -37.43 -38.83 -5.23
CA LEU A 229 -36.78 -39.97 -4.57
C LEU A 229 -37.64 -40.57 -3.46
N ARG A 230 -38.36 -39.73 -2.70
CA ARG A 230 -39.30 -40.17 -1.67
C ARG A 230 -40.47 -40.95 -2.29
N ILE A 231 -41.13 -40.40 -3.31
CA ILE A 231 -42.23 -41.06 -4.02
C ILE A 231 -41.76 -42.37 -4.65
N ALA A 232 -40.59 -42.39 -5.31
CA ALA A 232 -40.05 -43.60 -5.91
C ALA A 232 -39.75 -44.68 -4.86
N ARG A 233 -39.24 -44.31 -3.68
CA ARG A 233 -39.03 -45.24 -2.56
C ARG A 233 -40.37 -45.80 -2.05
N GLU A 234 -41.36 -44.95 -1.86
CA GLU A 234 -42.69 -45.37 -1.37
C GLU A 234 -43.39 -46.31 -2.36
N VAL A 235 -43.32 -46.04 -3.66
CA VAL A 235 -43.84 -46.92 -4.72
C VAL A 235 -43.09 -48.26 -4.73
N GLN A 236 -41.76 -48.24 -4.59
CA GLN A 236 -40.96 -49.46 -4.55
C GLN A 236 -41.28 -50.30 -3.30
N GLU A 237 -41.42 -49.68 -2.12
CA GLU A 237 -41.80 -50.36 -0.88
C GLU A 237 -43.21 -50.96 -0.98
N ARG A 238 -44.18 -50.23 -1.57
CA ARG A 238 -45.53 -50.75 -1.81
C ARG A 238 -45.51 -51.96 -2.76
N ALA A 239 -44.80 -51.85 -3.88
CA ALA A 239 -44.67 -52.95 -4.84
C ALA A 239 -43.97 -54.18 -4.22
N GLN A 240 -42.98 -53.99 -3.34
CA GLN A 240 -42.35 -55.08 -2.60
C GLN A 240 -43.32 -55.75 -1.62
N ARG A 241 -44.12 -54.97 -0.88
CA ARG A 241 -45.17 -55.53 0.01
C ARG A 241 -46.21 -56.31 -0.77
N GLU A 242 -46.68 -55.78 -1.90
CA GLU A 242 -47.63 -56.48 -2.77
C GLU A 242 -47.02 -57.76 -3.37
N ALA A 243 -45.77 -57.74 -3.83
CA ALA A 243 -45.10 -58.94 -4.36
C ALA A 243 -44.82 -60.02 -3.30
N LYS A 244 -44.60 -59.61 -2.03
CA LYS A 244 -44.39 -60.50 -0.90
C LYS A 244 -45.68 -61.04 -0.29
N THR A 245 -46.85 -60.62 -0.76
CA THR A 245 -48.12 -61.09 -0.23
C THR A 245 -48.97 -61.71 -1.33
N THR A 246 -49.84 -62.65 -0.98
CA THR A 246 -50.81 -63.23 -1.92
C THR A 246 -52.13 -63.47 -1.22
N THR A 247 -53.22 -63.15 -1.90
CA THR A 247 -54.58 -63.38 -1.42
C THR A 247 -55.03 -64.77 -1.85
N VAL A 248 -55.33 -65.64 -0.89
CA VAL A 248 -55.87 -66.99 -1.14
C VAL A 248 -57.19 -67.13 -0.37
N GLY A 249 -58.31 -67.11 -1.10
CA GLY A 249 -59.65 -67.06 -0.52
C GLY A 249 -59.88 -65.76 0.27
N ASP A 250 -60.40 -65.87 1.48
CA ASP A 250 -60.67 -64.72 2.37
C ASP A 250 -59.43 -64.27 3.17
N LYS A 251 -58.20 -64.67 2.81
CA LYS A 251 -56.99 -64.39 3.60
C LYS A 251 -55.87 -63.81 2.75
N ARG A 252 -55.23 -62.76 3.26
CA ARG A 252 -53.97 -62.20 2.75
C ARG A 252 -52.82 -62.86 3.51
N ILE A 253 -51.90 -63.51 2.79
CA ILE A 253 -50.84 -64.35 3.35
C ILE A 253 -49.47 -63.76 2.96
N ASP A 254 -48.51 -63.78 3.90
CA ASP A 254 -47.10 -63.49 3.62
C ASP A 254 -46.45 -64.66 2.88
N ASN A 255 -45.87 -64.41 1.70
CA ASN A 255 -45.28 -65.44 0.86
C ASN A 255 -43.94 -65.97 1.39
N GLU A 256 -43.26 -65.23 2.27
CA GLU A 256 -41.97 -65.61 2.86
C GLU A 256 -42.14 -66.35 4.19
N THR A 257 -43.11 -65.97 5.04
CA THR A 257 -43.34 -66.60 6.36
C THR A 257 -44.52 -67.57 6.40
N GLY A 258 -45.44 -67.49 5.43
CA GLY A 258 -46.68 -68.28 5.42
C GLY A 258 -47.72 -67.83 6.46
N GLU A 259 -47.49 -66.70 7.14
CA GLU A 259 -48.40 -66.17 8.15
C GLU A 259 -49.59 -65.42 7.51
N VAL A 260 -50.77 -65.55 8.12
CA VAL A 260 -51.98 -64.82 7.69
C VAL A 260 -51.89 -63.38 8.24
N ILE A 261 -51.75 -62.42 7.33
CA ILE A 261 -51.59 -61.00 7.65
C ILE A 261 -52.95 -60.32 7.85
N GLU A 262 -53.97 -60.73 7.08
CA GLU A 262 -55.30 -60.12 7.11
C GLU A 262 -56.37 -61.15 6.69
N GLU A 263 -57.53 -61.13 7.35
CA GLU A 263 -58.67 -62.00 7.04
C GLU A 263 -59.87 -61.14 6.64
N PHE A 264 -60.30 -61.27 5.40
CA PHE A 264 -61.48 -60.62 4.85
C PHE A 264 -62.76 -61.34 5.28
N LYS A 265 -63.84 -60.59 5.46
CA LYS A 265 -65.17 -61.14 5.76
C LYS A 265 -66.20 -60.49 4.86
N THR A 266 -67.07 -61.30 4.27
CA THR A 266 -68.19 -60.79 3.47
C THR A 266 -69.32 -60.33 4.38
N PHE A 267 -69.75 -59.09 4.21
CA PHE A 267 -70.91 -58.53 4.92
C PHE A 267 -72.06 -58.27 3.94
N ARG A 268 -73.23 -58.85 4.20
CA ARG A 268 -74.46 -58.55 3.46
C ARG A 268 -75.27 -57.51 4.22
N PHE A 269 -75.49 -56.34 3.61
CA PHE A 269 -76.35 -55.30 4.18
C PHE A 269 -77.31 -54.74 3.12
N LYS A 270 -78.47 -54.27 3.56
CA LYS A 270 -79.46 -53.60 2.70
C LYS A 270 -79.55 -52.13 3.09
N ALA A 271 -79.37 -51.24 2.12
CA ALA A 271 -79.45 -49.80 2.32
C ALA A 271 -80.43 -49.16 1.32
N LYS A 272 -81.30 -48.27 1.80
CA LYS A 272 -82.19 -47.47 0.95
C LYS A 272 -81.48 -46.17 0.59
N LEU A 273 -81.00 -46.07 -0.64
CA LEU A 273 -80.16 -44.96 -1.12
C LEU A 273 -80.82 -44.22 -2.28
N SER A 274 -80.54 -42.93 -2.39
CA SER A 274 -80.78 -42.17 -3.63
C SER A 274 -79.73 -42.53 -4.69
N VAL A 275 -80.00 -42.22 -5.97
CA VAL A 275 -79.05 -42.47 -7.09
C VAL A 275 -77.70 -41.77 -6.86
N LYS A 276 -77.69 -40.57 -6.26
CA LYS A 276 -76.44 -39.87 -5.92
C LYS A 276 -75.64 -40.61 -4.85
N GLN A 277 -76.31 -41.07 -3.79
CA GLN A 277 -75.66 -41.83 -2.72
C GLN A 277 -75.14 -43.18 -3.21
N ALA A 278 -75.87 -43.87 -4.10
CA ALA A 278 -75.41 -45.13 -4.69
C ALA A 278 -74.13 -44.93 -5.53
N LYS A 279 -74.02 -43.83 -6.30
CA LYS A 279 -72.80 -43.49 -7.04
C LYS A 279 -71.63 -43.17 -6.11
N SER A 280 -71.86 -42.40 -5.05
CA SER A 280 -70.82 -42.11 -4.05
C SER A 280 -70.35 -43.36 -3.31
N LEU A 281 -71.27 -44.26 -2.96
CA LEU A 281 -70.93 -45.52 -2.31
C LEU A 281 -70.13 -46.45 -3.24
N LYS A 282 -70.49 -46.51 -4.52
CA LYS A 282 -69.73 -47.25 -5.53
C LYS A 282 -68.30 -46.69 -5.69
N LEU A 283 -68.15 -45.37 -5.75
CA LEU A 283 -66.85 -44.72 -5.81
C LEU A 283 -66.02 -45.05 -4.58
N PHE A 284 -66.62 -44.98 -3.40
CA PHE A 284 -65.95 -45.33 -2.15
C PHE A 284 -65.41 -46.78 -2.16
N PHE A 285 -66.22 -47.76 -2.59
CA PHE A 285 -65.76 -49.14 -2.68
C PHE A 285 -64.61 -49.31 -3.68
N ASN A 286 -64.68 -48.65 -4.84
CA ASN A 286 -63.62 -48.69 -5.83
C ASN A 286 -62.31 -48.06 -5.33
N ASP A 287 -62.39 -46.89 -4.67
CA ASP A 287 -61.22 -46.16 -4.16
C ASP A 287 -60.49 -46.92 -3.03
N HIS A 288 -61.20 -47.82 -2.34
CA HIS A 288 -60.66 -48.60 -1.23
C HIS A 288 -60.43 -50.07 -1.60
N GLU A 289 -60.51 -50.43 -2.88
CA GLU A 289 -60.29 -51.80 -3.37
C GLU A 289 -61.20 -52.84 -2.66
N ILE A 290 -62.44 -52.44 -2.33
CA ILE A 290 -63.43 -53.32 -1.68
C ILE A 290 -64.26 -54.01 -2.76
N ASP A 291 -64.18 -55.34 -2.81
CA ASP A 291 -65.04 -56.14 -3.67
C ASP A 291 -66.50 -56.07 -3.19
N PHE A 292 -67.42 -55.74 -4.09
CA PHE A 292 -68.85 -55.64 -3.78
C PHE A 292 -69.70 -56.22 -4.91
N GLU A 293 -70.83 -56.83 -4.53
CA GLU A 293 -71.87 -57.28 -5.45
C GLU A 293 -73.14 -56.48 -5.24
N VAL A 294 -73.83 -56.15 -6.33
CA VAL A 294 -75.11 -55.44 -6.27
C VAL A 294 -76.21 -56.37 -6.77
N GLU A 295 -77.04 -56.85 -5.85
CA GLU A 295 -78.31 -57.50 -6.22
C GLU A 295 -79.34 -56.41 -6.55
N GLY A 296 -79.69 -56.28 -7.83
CA GLY A 296 -80.77 -55.40 -8.27
C GLY A 296 -82.12 -55.96 -7.83
N VAL A 297 -82.89 -55.19 -7.07
CA VAL A 297 -84.29 -55.47 -6.70
C VAL A 297 -85.23 -54.61 -7.52
#